data_AF-A0A9N9JBQ4-F1
#
_entry.id   AF-A0A9N9JBQ4-F1
#
_cell.length_a   1.000
_cell.length_b   1.000
_cell.length_c   1.000
_cell.angle_alpha   90.00
_cell.angle_beta   90.00
_cell.angle_gamma   90.00
#
_symmetry.space_group_name_H-M   'P 1'
#
loop_
_entity.id
_entity.type
_entity.pdbx_description
1 polymer ?
#
loop_
_entity_poly.entity_id
_entity_poly.type
_entity_poly.pdbx_seq_one_letter_code
_entity_poly.pdbx_strand_id
1 'polypeptide(L)' 'MMELVYSWCQGKSFSEIMKIAPKYYDGHVIRVFRCLDELLRAMVIAAKNIGNSELEMKFQTAISKLRR' A
#
# COMPACT_ATOMS: atom_id res chain seq x y z
N MET A 1 0.86 3.96 -11.05
CA MET A 1 0.96 3.25 -9.75
C MET A 1 0.10 3.88 -8.67
N MET A 2 0.10 5.20 -8.48
CA MET A 2 -0.68 5.84 -7.42
C MET A 2 -2.18 5.53 -7.49
N GLU A 3 -2.81 5.71 -8.65
CA GLU A 3 -4.25 5.42 -8.86
C GLU A 3 -4.60 3.93 -8.66
N LEU A 4 -3.70 3.02 -9.08
CA LEU A 4 -3.85 1.58 -8.89
C LEU A 4 -3.83 1.21 -7.40
N VAL A 5 -2.82 1.68 -6.66
CA VAL A 5 -2.68 1.40 -5.22
C VAL A 5 -3.83 2.03 -4.44
N TYR A 6 -4.25 3.24 -4.81
CA TYR A 6 -5.39 3.91 -4.20
C TYR A 6 -6.69 3.14 -4.42
N SER A 7 -6.96 2.72 -5.67
CA SER A 7 -8.13 1.89 -6.00
C SER A 7 -8.13 0.55 -5.27
N TRP A 8 -6.97 -0.10 -5.16
CA TRP A 8 -6.80 -1.31 -4.37
C TRP A 8 -7.18 -1.05 -2.91
N CYS A 9 -6.58 -0.05 -2.27
CA CYS A 9 -6.87 0.34 -0.88
C CYS A 9 -8.32 0.82 -0.64
N GLN A 10 -9.11 1.09 -1.69
CA GLN A 10 -10.52 1.47 -1.59
C GLN A 10 -11.51 0.30 -1.63
N GLY A 11 -11.13 -0.86 -2.15
CA GLY A 11 -12.09 -1.99 -2.22
C GLY A 11 -11.98 -2.83 -3.48
N LYS A 12 -11.38 -2.27 -4.53
CA LYS A 12 -11.46 -2.88 -5.86
C LYS A 12 -10.69 -4.19 -5.91
N SER A 13 -11.23 -5.13 -6.66
CA SER A 13 -10.61 -6.43 -6.92
C SER A 13 -9.34 -6.28 -7.76
N PHE A 14 -8.49 -7.31 -7.72
CA PHE A 14 -7.25 -7.31 -8.51
C PHE A 14 -7.52 -7.18 -10.02
N SER A 15 -8.57 -7.83 -10.52
CA SER A 15 -8.94 -7.76 -11.94
C SER A 15 -9.39 -6.35 -12.36
N GLU A 16 -10.10 -5.62 -11.49
CA GLU A 16 -10.52 -4.25 -11.76
C GLU A 16 -9.34 -3.28 -11.80
N ILE A 17 -8.39 -3.40 -10.87
CA ILE A 17 -7.23 -2.50 -10.84
C ILE A 17 -6.27 -2.74 -12.01
N MET A 18 -6.16 -3.98 -12.50
CA MET A 18 -5.34 -4.31 -13.66
C MET A 18 -5.92 -3.74 -14.97
N LYS A 19 -7.26 -3.59 -15.06
CA LYS A 19 -7.91 -2.90 -16.20
C LYS A 19 -7.56 -1.41 -16.26
N ILE A 20 -7.37 -0.77 -15.10
CA ILE A 20 -7.03 0.66 -15.01
C ILE A 20 -5.56 0.89 -15.34
N ALA A 21 -4.70 -0.11 -15.13
CA ALA A 21 -3.26 0.00 -15.31
C ALA A 21 -2.70 -1.02 -16.32
N PRO A 22 -3.15 -1.00 -17.59
CA PRO A 22 -2.82 -2.02 -18.59
C PRO A 22 -1.34 -2.06 -18.96
N LYS A 23 -0.58 -1.01 -18.64
CA LYS A 23 0.86 -0.92 -18.91
C LYS A 23 1.75 -1.73 -17.95
N TYR A 24 1.19 -2.29 -16.88
CA TYR A 24 1.94 -3.06 -15.89
C TYR A 24 1.55 -4.53 -15.96
N TYR A 25 2.56 -5.40 -15.81
CA TYR A 25 2.36 -6.83 -15.63
C TYR A 25 1.95 -7.13 -14.19
N ASP A 26 1.11 -8.15 -13.99
CA ASP A 26 0.60 -8.57 -12.68
C ASP A 26 1.73 -8.79 -11.66
N GLY A 27 2.81 -9.47 -12.08
CA GLY A 27 3.97 -9.73 -11.22
C GLY A 27 4.72 -8.46 -10.81
N HIS A 28 4.71 -7.41 -11.63
CA HIS A 28 5.27 -6.11 -11.24
C HIS A 28 4.40 -5.45 -10.16
N VAL A 29 3.08 -5.49 -10.30
CA VAL A 29 2.13 -4.93 -9.32
C VAL A 29 2.22 -5.64 -7.97
N ILE A 30 2.25 -6.98 -7.98
CA ILE A 30 2.38 -7.79 -6.76
C ILE A 30 3.69 -7.47 -6.03
N ARG A 31 4.80 -7.34 -6.76
CA ARG A 31 6.08 -6.93 -6.16
C ARG A 31 6.00 -5.54 -5.52
N VAL A 32 5.36 -4.58 -6.19
CA VAL A 32 5.18 -3.23 -5.64
C VAL A 32 4.32 -3.26 -4.37
N PHE A 33 3.27 -4.07 -4.28
CA PHE A 33 2.50 -4.21 -3.05
C PHE A 33 3.34 -4.76 -1.89
N ARG A 34 4.21 -5.74 -2.15
CA ARG A 34 5.13 -6.26 -1.13
C ARG A 34 6.15 -5.21 -0.69
N CYS A 35 6.76 -4.49 -1.63
CA CYS A 35 7.68 -3.40 -1.32
C CYS A 35 7.00 -2.27 -0.53
N LEU A 36 5.74 -1.94 -0.84
CA LEU A 36 4.97 -0.93 -0.11
C LEU A 36 4.62 -1.40 1.31
N ASP A 37 4.29 -2.67 1.52
CA ASP A 37 4.06 -3.22 2.86
C ASP A 37 5.33 -3.14 3.72
N GLU A 38 6.48 -3.51 3.16
CA GLU A 38 7.78 -3.39 3.83
C GLU A 38 8.12 -1.93 4.18
N LEU A 39 7.92 -1.02 3.22
CA LEU A 39 8.14 0.42 3.43
C LEU A 39 7.25 0.95 4.55
N LEU A 40 5.94 0.66 4.52
CA LEU A 40 5.01 1.13 5.53
C LEU A 40 5.37 0.60 6.94
N ARG A 41 5.84 -0.64 7.04
CA ARG A 41 6.33 -1.21 8.32
C ARG A 41 7.54 -0.46 8.86
N ALA A 42 8.50 -0.13 7.99
CA ALA A 42 9.65 0.70 8.38
C ALA A 42 9.19 2.10 8.84
N MET A 43 8.18 2.67 8.16
CA MET A 43 7.63 3.98 8.49
C MET A 43 6.85 3.99 9.82
N VAL A 44 6.18 2.90 10.19
CA VAL A 44 5.59 2.73 11.55
C VAL A 44 6.66 2.84 12.62
N ILE A 45 7.79 2.14 12.45
CA ILE A 45 8.91 2.17 13.40
C ILE A 45 9.52 3.57 13.47
N ALA A 46 9.74 4.21 12.31
CA ALA A 46 10.25 5.57 12.24
C ALA A 46 9.32 6.57 12.96
N ALA A 47 8.00 6.49 12.71
CA ALA A 47 7.00 7.34 13.35
C ALA A 47 6.97 7.16 14.88
N LYS A 48 7.09 5.92 15.34
CA LYS A 48 7.19 5.61 16.77
C LYS A 48 8.46 6.20 17.39
N ASN A 49 9.60 6.09 16.72
CA ASN A 49 10.89 6.59 17.22
C ASN A 49 10.93 8.12 17.34
N ILE A 50 10.23 8.84 16.47
CA ILE A 50 10.11 10.31 16.55
C ILE A 50 8.99 10.77 17.50
N GLY A 51 8.26 9.84 18.13
CA GLY A 51 7.16 10.15 19.04
C GLY A 51 5.88 10.65 18.36
N ASN A 52 5.69 10.40 17.06
CA ASN A 52 4.52 10.85 16.32
C ASN A 52 3.47 9.73 16.19
N SER A 53 2.61 9.62 17.20
CA SER A 53 1.56 8.59 17.28
C SER A 53 0.49 8.74 16.19
N GLU A 54 0.18 9.95 15.73
CA GLU A 54 -0.78 10.16 14.64
C GLU A 54 -0.26 9.51 13.35
N LEU A 55 1.03 9.72 13.05
CA LEU A 55 1.65 9.19 11.86
C LEU A 55 1.81 7.65 11.95
N GLU A 56 2.12 7.12 13.13
CA GLU A 56 2.15 5.68 13.39
C GLU A 56 0.79 5.03 13.06
N MET A 57 -0.30 5.58 13.60
CA MET A 57 -1.66 5.07 13.34
C MET A 57 -2.04 5.18 11.85
N LYS A 58 -1.65 6.26 11.17
CA LYS A 58 -1.88 6.41 9.72
C LYS A 58 -1.18 5.31 8.92
N PHE A 59 0.08 4.99 9.23
CA PHE A 59 0.80 3.92 8.54
C PHE A 59 0.24 2.53 8.87
N GLN A 60 -0.15 2.27 10.12
CA GLN A 60 -0.82 1.01 10.48
C GLN A 60 -2.14 0.82 9.72
N THR A 61 -2.93 1.90 9.58
CA THR A 61 -4.17 1.89 8.79
C THR A 61 -3.90 1.70 7.29
N ALA A 62 -2.80 2.27 6.77
CA ALA A 62 -2.41 2.05 5.38
C ALA A 62 -2.02 0.58 5.12
N ILE A 63 -1.30 -0.06 6.04
CA ILE A 63 -0.92 -1.48 5.95
C ILE A 63 -2.16 -2.37 5.91
N SER A 64 -3.14 -2.14 6.79
CA SER A 64 -4.37 -2.95 6.81
C SER A 64 -5.21 -2.80 5.54
N LYS A 65 -5.19 -1.63 4.90
CA LYS A 65 -5.85 -1.43 3.60
C LYS A 65 -5.10 -2.08 2.44
N LEU A 66 -3.78 -2.19 2.52
CA LEU A 66 -2.92 -2.75 1.48
C LEU A 66 -2.89 -4.29 1.50
N ARG A 67 -2.81 -4.91 2.70
CA ARG A 67 -2.85 -6.37 2.89
C ARG A 67 -4.31 -6.83 2.93
N ARG A 68 -4.84 -7.27 1.80
CA ARG A 68 -6.15 -7.91 1.68
C ARG A 68 -6.01 -9.31 1.14
#